data_AF-A0A1B6J4T7-F1
#
_entry.id   AF-A0A1B6J4T7-F1
#
_cell.length_a   1.000
_cell.length_b   1.000
_cell.length_c   1.000
_cell.angle_alpha   90.00
_cell.angle_beta   90.00
_cell.angle_gamma   90.00
#
_symmetry.space_group_name_H-M   'P 1'
#
loop_
_entity.id
_entity.type
_entity.pdbx_description
1 polymer ?
#
loop_
_entity_poly.entity_id
_entity_poly.type
_entity_poly.pdbx_seq_one_letter_code
_entity_poly.pdbx_strand_id
1 'polypeptide(L)'
;GINANENKVDFDLALEWEGKKADFILKANAAPYPATLKISSNVPNHGKFEIDISAEVNPGSGDILIAMEGNGKKMAFYVRYSKNKHFVDIGLELPEGKSRVYGKLEAKGPAHYLVESKLEWITRGGGTFEVNGEVNVRSLDDLFIKLFIESPTFNMNKVEFE
;
A
#
# COMPACT_ATOMS: atom_id res chain seq x y z
N GLY A 1 -21.94 23.56 2.89
CA GLY A 1 -22.37 23.71 4.31
C GLY A 1 -21.39 22.99 5.20
N ILE A 2 -21.21 23.40 6.46
CA ILE A 2 -20.27 22.75 7.40
C ILE A 2 -21.10 21.96 8.41
N ASN A 3 -20.96 20.63 8.40
CA ASN A 3 -21.46 19.77 9.48
C ASN A 3 -20.25 19.30 10.29
N ALA A 4 -20.06 19.89 11.46
CA ALA A 4 -19.04 19.49 12.42
C ALA A 4 -19.67 18.60 13.49
N ASN A 5 -19.23 17.35 13.57
CA ASN A 5 -19.35 16.53 14.77
C ASN A 5 -17.96 16.53 15.43
N GLU A 6 -17.80 16.31 16.74
CA GLU A 6 -16.52 16.61 17.45
C GLU A 6 -15.24 16.05 16.79
N ASN A 7 -15.36 14.96 16.02
CA ASN A 7 -14.25 14.36 15.28
C ASN A 7 -14.45 14.31 13.75
N LYS A 8 -15.53 14.85 13.20
CA LYS A 8 -15.86 14.77 11.77
C LYS A 8 -16.06 16.14 11.15
N VAL A 9 -15.44 16.34 9.99
CA VAL A 9 -15.61 17.53 9.15
C VAL A 9 -16.12 17.06 7.80
N ASP A 10 -17.24 17.63 7.37
CA ASP A 10 -17.74 17.53 6.00
C ASP A 10 -17.90 18.95 5.43
N PHE A 11 -17.19 19.23 4.35
CA PHE A 11 -17.19 20.49 3.64
C PHE A 11 -17.38 20.23 2.14
N ASP A 12 -18.36 20.91 1.57
CA ASP A 12 -18.68 20.89 0.16
C ASP A 12 -18.81 22.33 -0.33
N LEU A 13 -18.09 22.64 -1.40
CA LEU A 13 -18.07 23.91 -2.10
C LEU A 13 -18.26 23.66 -3.60
N ALA A 14 -19.38 24.14 -4.13
CA ALA A 14 -19.64 24.22 -5.55
C ALA A 14 -19.58 25.68 -6.02
N LEU A 15 -18.83 25.95 -7.08
CA LEU A 15 -18.66 27.26 -7.70
C LEU A 15 -19.14 27.22 -9.14
N GLU A 16 -19.92 28.22 -9.55
CA GLU A 16 -20.42 28.35 -10.91
C GLU A 16 -20.10 29.75 -11.47
N TRP A 17 -19.49 29.81 -12.66
CA TRP A 17 -19.21 31.05 -13.37
C TRP A 17 -19.27 30.82 -14.88
N GLU A 18 -19.94 31.68 -15.64
CA GLU A 18 -20.00 31.59 -17.11
C GLU A 18 -20.37 30.18 -17.64
N GLY A 19 -21.23 29.44 -16.92
CA GLY A 19 -21.61 28.06 -17.26
C GLY A 19 -20.57 26.97 -16.92
N LYS A 20 -19.42 27.34 -16.33
CA LYS A 20 -18.42 26.43 -15.78
C LYS A 20 -18.75 26.12 -14.34
N LYS A 21 -18.64 24.84 -13.94
CA LYS A 21 -18.89 24.35 -12.59
C LYS A 21 -17.64 23.71 -12.01
N ALA A 22 -17.20 24.15 -10.85
CA ALA A 22 -16.13 23.51 -10.10
C ALA A 22 -16.66 23.04 -8.75
N ASP A 23 -16.28 21.81 -8.39
CA ASP A 23 -16.67 21.18 -7.13
C ASP A 23 -15.42 20.92 -6.29
N PHE A 24 -15.52 21.15 -4.99
CA PHE A 24 -14.51 20.83 -4.00
C PHE A 24 -15.17 20.20 -2.78
N ILE A 25 -14.75 18.99 -2.43
CA ILE A 25 -15.27 18.21 -1.32
C ILE A 25 -14.10 17.85 -0.39
N LEU A 26 -14.28 18.11 0.90
CA LEU A 26 -13.36 17.69 1.96
C LEU A 26 -14.15 16.93 3.02
N LYS A 27 -13.73 15.70 3.29
CA LYS A 27 -14.29 14.83 4.33
C LYS A 27 -13.18 14.34 5.23
N ALA A 28 -13.22 14.71 6.51
CA ALA A 28 -12.24 14.28 7.49
C ALA A 28 -12.91 13.60 8.68
N ASN A 29 -12.25 12.58 9.22
CA ASN A 29 -12.55 11.95 10.49
C ASN A 29 -11.25 11.91 11.30
N ALA A 30 -11.14 12.76 12.31
CA ALA A 30 -9.99 12.89 13.19
C ALA A 30 -10.12 12.03 14.45
N ALA A 31 -11.00 11.03 14.44
CA ALA A 31 -11.04 10.01 15.50
C ALA A 31 -9.65 9.38 15.68
N PRO A 32 -9.28 8.95 16.91
CA PRO A 32 -7.96 8.39 17.18
C PRO A 32 -7.57 7.30 16.18
N TYR A 33 -8.45 6.31 15.95
CA TYR A 33 -8.40 5.34 14.85
C TYR A 33 -9.81 4.77 14.57
N PRO A 34 -10.21 4.55 13.31
CA PRO A 34 -9.51 4.94 12.09
C PRO A 34 -9.64 6.44 11.81
N ALA A 35 -8.51 7.08 11.50
CA ALA A 35 -8.45 8.47 11.02
C ALA A 35 -8.51 8.48 9.49
N THR A 36 -9.29 9.39 8.91
CA THR A 36 -9.44 9.49 7.44
C THR A 36 -9.48 10.94 6.98
N LEU A 37 -8.90 11.25 5.82
CA LEU A 37 -9.03 12.51 5.11
C LEU A 37 -9.23 12.23 3.62
N LYS A 38 -10.35 12.68 3.08
CA LYS A 38 -10.65 12.64 1.65
C LYS A 38 -10.80 14.04 1.12
N ILE A 39 -10.09 14.35 0.05
CA ILE A 39 -10.20 15.60 -0.68
C ILE A 39 -10.51 15.24 -2.13
N SER A 40 -11.56 15.80 -2.70
CA SER A 40 -11.81 15.68 -4.13
C SER A 40 -12.12 17.03 -4.74
N SER A 41 -11.66 17.23 -5.96
CA SER A 41 -11.94 18.42 -6.73
C SER A 41 -12.16 18.07 -8.20
N ASN A 42 -13.10 18.78 -8.82
CA ASN A 42 -13.35 18.70 -10.24
C ASN A 42 -13.40 20.11 -10.78
N VAL A 43 -12.44 20.47 -11.64
CA VAL A 43 -12.34 21.81 -12.21
C VAL A 43 -12.40 21.71 -13.74
N PRO A 44 -13.28 22.48 -14.42
CA PRO A 44 -13.37 22.47 -15.87
C PRO A 44 -12.00 22.75 -16.51
N ASN A 45 -11.66 22.00 -17.56
CA ASN A 45 -10.38 22.05 -18.27
C ASN A 45 -9.13 21.57 -17.50
N HIS A 46 -9.22 21.39 -16.17
CA HIS A 46 -8.12 20.87 -15.34
C HIS A 46 -8.37 19.43 -14.87
N GLY A 47 -9.63 18.98 -14.94
CA GLY A 47 -10.05 17.61 -14.72
C GLY A 47 -10.33 17.31 -13.24
N LYS A 48 -10.36 16.00 -12.94
CA LYS A 48 -10.70 15.47 -11.62
C LYS A 48 -9.45 15.08 -10.85
N PHE A 49 -9.40 15.46 -9.59
CA PHE A 49 -8.36 15.09 -8.65
C PHE A 49 -8.96 14.60 -7.33
N GLU A 50 -8.38 13.54 -6.76
CA GLU A 50 -8.77 12.94 -5.48
C GLU A 50 -7.54 12.60 -4.65
N ILE A 51 -7.61 12.87 -3.34
CA ILE A 51 -6.66 12.41 -2.32
C ILE A 51 -7.46 11.63 -1.29
N ASP A 52 -6.98 10.44 -0.93
CA ASP A 52 -7.50 9.63 0.18
C ASP A 52 -6.36 9.27 1.12
N ILE A 53 -6.46 9.70 2.37
CA ILE A 53 -5.53 9.36 3.44
C ILE A 53 -6.32 8.61 4.49
N SER A 54 -5.85 7.42 4.87
CA SER A 54 -6.43 6.66 5.97
C SER A 54 -5.33 6.08 6.85
N ALA A 55 -5.57 6.09 8.15
CA ALA A 55 -4.71 5.45 9.13
C ALA A 55 -5.56 4.69 10.15
N GLU A 56 -5.34 3.40 10.27
CA GLU A 56 -5.88 2.54 11.31
C GLU A 56 -4.72 1.91 12.06
N VAL A 57 -4.61 2.16 13.37
CA VAL A 57 -3.56 1.58 14.20
C VAL A 57 -4.22 0.90 15.39
N ASN A 58 -4.00 -0.40 15.48
CA ASN A 58 -4.44 -1.26 16.56
C ASN A 58 -3.21 -1.77 17.34
N PRO A 59 -3.37 -2.23 18.59
CA PRO A 59 -2.26 -2.86 19.32
C PRO A 59 -1.65 -4.01 18.51
N GLY A 60 -0.44 -3.81 18.00
CA GLY A 60 0.28 -4.79 17.20
C GLY A 60 -0.13 -4.88 15.73
N SER A 61 -0.93 -3.97 15.17
CA SER A 61 -1.13 -3.88 13.72
C SER A 61 -1.39 -2.45 13.26
N GLY A 62 -1.13 -2.16 12.01
CA GLY A 62 -1.46 -0.86 11.44
C GLY A 62 -1.63 -0.95 9.93
N ASP A 63 -2.48 -0.09 9.40
CA ASP A 63 -2.68 0.15 7.97
C ASP A 63 -2.70 1.67 7.75
N ILE A 64 -1.73 2.17 7.00
CA ILE A 64 -1.62 3.57 6.59
C ILE A 64 -1.66 3.58 5.07
N LEU A 65 -2.53 4.39 4.49
CA LEU A 65 -2.68 4.60 3.06
C LEU A 65 -2.69 6.08 2.74
N ILE A 66 -1.96 6.47 1.71
CA ILE A 66 -2.03 7.77 1.05
C ILE A 66 -2.20 7.48 -0.43
N ALA A 67 -3.40 7.67 -0.95
CA ALA A 67 -3.73 7.49 -2.36
C ALA A 67 -4.05 8.84 -3.01
N MET A 68 -3.64 9.01 -4.25
CA MET A 68 -3.92 10.18 -5.07
C MET A 68 -4.33 9.73 -6.47
N GLU A 69 -5.37 10.33 -7.02
CA GLU A 69 -5.81 10.11 -8.39
C GLU A 69 -6.00 11.44 -9.09
N GLY A 70 -5.36 11.63 -10.24
CA GLY A 70 -5.50 12.84 -11.05
C GLY A 70 -5.57 12.48 -12.51
N ASN A 71 -6.64 12.88 -13.20
CA ASN A 71 -6.82 12.65 -14.63
C ASN A 71 -6.58 11.18 -15.05
N GLY A 72 -7.08 10.24 -14.24
CA GLY A 72 -6.97 8.79 -14.46
C GLY A 72 -5.61 8.18 -14.08
N LYS A 73 -4.63 8.97 -13.67
CA LYS A 73 -3.35 8.48 -13.13
C LYS A 73 -3.45 8.31 -11.62
N LYS A 74 -3.09 7.14 -11.12
CA LYS A 74 -3.15 6.79 -9.69
C LYS A 74 -1.75 6.66 -9.11
N MET A 75 -1.59 7.15 -7.90
CA MET A 75 -0.43 6.95 -7.06
C MET A 75 -0.90 6.50 -5.68
N ALA A 76 -0.21 5.57 -5.06
CA ALA A 76 -0.51 5.17 -3.69
C ALA A 76 0.76 4.86 -2.92
N PHE A 77 0.83 5.29 -1.69
CA PHE A 77 1.80 4.84 -0.71
C PHE A 77 1.05 4.13 0.41
N TYR A 78 1.52 2.95 0.81
CA TYR A 78 0.94 2.25 1.95
C TYR A 78 2.00 1.61 2.84
N VAL A 79 1.65 1.50 4.12
CA VAL A 79 2.39 0.74 5.12
C VAL A 79 1.40 -0.10 5.89
N ARG A 80 1.58 -1.42 5.84
CA ARG A 80 0.77 -2.39 6.58
C ARG A 80 1.67 -3.28 7.40
N TYR A 81 1.29 -3.52 8.65
CA TYR A 81 2.00 -4.48 9.48
C TYR A 81 1.05 -5.18 10.44
N SER A 82 1.44 -6.39 10.84
CA SER A 82 0.75 -7.12 11.91
C SER A 82 1.75 -7.98 12.66
N LYS A 83 1.81 -7.80 13.98
CA LYS A 83 2.56 -8.66 14.91
C LYS A 83 1.88 -10.02 15.05
N ASN A 84 0.56 -10.09 15.01
CA ASN A 84 -0.17 -11.36 15.13
C ASN A 84 0.06 -12.26 13.90
N LYS A 85 0.01 -11.66 12.70
CA LYS A 85 0.30 -12.35 11.44
C LYS A 85 1.80 -12.30 11.06
N HIS A 86 2.63 -11.72 11.92
CA HIS A 86 4.06 -11.45 11.72
C HIS A 86 4.43 -11.03 10.29
N PHE A 87 3.81 -9.96 9.78
CA PHE A 87 4.16 -9.42 8.47
C PHE A 87 4.36 -7.90 8.49
N VAL A 88 5.12 -7.44 7.50
CA VAL A 88 5.27 -6.03 7.12
C VAL A 88 5.15 -5.92 5.59
N ASP A 89 4.50 -4.87 5.14
CA ASP A 89 4.26 -4.60 3.73
C ASP A 89 4.29 -3.09 3.49
N ILE A 90 5.27 -2.63 2.74
CA ILE A 90 5.47 -1.23 2.41
C ILE A 90 5.46 -1.11 0.90
N GLY A 91 4.58 -0.30 0.34
CA GLY A 91 4.42 -0.17 -1.10
C GLY A 91 4.30 1.27 -1.56
N LEU A 92 4.84 1.51 -2.75
CA LEU A 92 4.66 2.71 -3.55
C LEU A 92 4.17 2.29 -4.94
N GLU A 93 2.96 2.66 -5.29
CA GLU A 93 2.36 2.48 -6.60
C GLU A 93 2.38 3.81 -7.34
N LEU A 94 2.92 3.81 -8.55
CA LEU A 94 2.95 4.94 -9.49
C LEU A 94 2.33 4.48 -10.82
N PRO A 95 1.92 5.40 -11.71
CA PRO A 95 1.37 5.03 -13.01
C PRO A 95 2.29 4.13 -13.86
N GLU A 96 3.60 4.29 -13.70
CA GLU A 96 4.64 3.54 -14.39
C GLU A 96 4.98 2.18 -13.76
N GLY A 97 4.47 1.88 -12.56
CA GLY A 97 4.69 0.60 -11.88
C GLY A 97 4.68 0.71 -10.36
N LYS A 98 5.04 -0.39 -9.69
CA LYS A 98 5.04 -0.48 -8.22
C LYS A 98 6.40 -0.88 -7.65
N SER A 99 6.78 -0.25 -6.54
CA SER A 99 7.87 -0.70 -5.68
C SER A 99 7.28 -1.20 -4.36
N ARG A 100 7.74 -2.35 -3.88
CA ARG A 100 7.18 -2.99 -2.69
C ARG A 100 8.25 -3.72 -1.91
N VAL A 101 8.20 -3.62 -0.60
CA VAL A 101 8.97 -4.45 0.34
C VAL A 101 7.98 -5.18 1.23
N TYR A 102 8.00 -6.50 1.16
CA TYR A 102 7.10 -7.38 1.88
C TYR A 102 7.88 -8.47 2.59
N GLY A 103 7.48 -8.78 3.81
CA GLY A 103 8.00 -9.91 4.58
C GLY A 103 6.92 -10.47 5.49
N LYS A 104 6.84 -11.80 5.59
CA LYS A 104 5.91 -12.52 6.45
C LYS A 104 6.58 -13.75 7.05
N LEU A 105 6.29 -14.01 8.31
CA LEU A 105 6.70 -15.20 9.04
C LEU A 105 5.46 -15.94 9.55
N GLU A 106 5.29 -17.21 9.22
CA GLU A 106 4.14 -18.01 9.67
C GLU A 106 4.61 -19.20 10.49
N ALA A 107 4.20 -19.31 11.74
CA ALA A 107 4.48 -20.48 12.56
C ALA A 107 3.52 -21.63 12.18
N LYS A 108 4.07 -22.76 11.71
CA LYS A 108 3.30 -23.99 11.43
C LYS A 108 3.23 -24.93 12.63
N GLY A 109 4.13 -24.76 13.59
CA GLY A 109 4.19 -25.58 14.80
C GLY A 109 5.37 -25.19 15.69
N PRO A 110 5.63 -25.93 16.77
CA PRO A 110 6.78 -25.69 17.63
C PRO A 110 8.08 -25.77 16.81
N ALA A 111 8.81 -24.66 16.73
CA ALA A 111 10.07 -24.54 15.99
C ALA A 111 9.95 -24.77 14.46
N HIS A 112 8.76 -24.60 13.87
CA HIS A 112 8.55 -24.74 12.43
C HIS A 112 7.93 -23.47 11.84
N TYR A 113 8.61 -22.85 10.86
CA TYR A 113 8.26 -21.55 10.31
C TYR A 113 8.28 -21.52 8.78
N LEU A 114 7.31 -20.86 8.17
CA LEU A 114 7.38 -20.41 6.78
C LEU A 114 7.84 -18.96 6.74
N VAL A 115 8.76 -18.66 5.84
CA VAL A 115 9.28 -17.33 5.56
C VAL A 115 8.88 -16.96 4.14
N GLU A 116 8.17 -15.85 3.98
CA GLU A 116 7.88 -15.25 2.68
C GLU A 116 8.49 -13.85 2.67
N SER A 117 9.21 -13.49 1.62
CA SER A 117 9.74 -12.14 1.43
C SER A 117 9.69 -11.77 -0.04
N LYS A 118 9.34 -10.52 -0.33
CA LYS A 118 9.20 -10.02 -1.69
C LYS A 118 9.68 -8.58 -1.78
N LEU A 119 10.53 -8.32 -2.77
CA LEU A 119 11.05 -7.01 -3.12
C LEU A 119 10.69 -6.73 -4.59
N GLU A 120 9.98 -5.65 -4.85
CA GLU A 120 9.63 -5.16 -6.18
C GLU A 120 10.23 -3.76 -6.34
N TRP A 121 10.85 -3.46 -7.48
CA TRP A 121 11.36 -2.13 -7.80
C TRP A 121 11.04 -1.76 -9.24
N ILE A 122 10.84 -0.47 -9.50
CA ILE A 122 10.55 0.07 -10.84
C ILE A 122 11.73 0.78 -11.50
N THR A 123 12.74 1.17 -10.72
CA THR A 123 13.87 1.95 -11.24
C THR A 123 14.80 1.06 -12.07
N ARG A 124 15.49 1.64 -13.06
CA ARG A 124 16.48 0.95 -13.90
C ARG A 124 15.94 -0.34 -14.55
N GLY A 125 14.72 -0.23 -15.08
CA GLY A 125 14.01 -1.29 -15.81
C GLY A 125 13.52 -2.47 -14.97
N GLY A 126 13.46 -2.25 -13.66
CA GLY A 126 12.61 -2.96 -12.72
C GLY A 126 12.95 -4.43 -12.48
N GLY A 127 12.23 -5.00 -11.52
CA GLY A 127 12.34 -6.41 -11.20
C GLY A 127 11.62 -6.78 -9.91
N THR A 128 11.59 -8.08 -9.70
CA THR A 128 11.00 -8.74 -8.55
C THR A 128 11.99 -9.76 -8.01
N PHE A 129 12.18 -9.74 -6.69
CA PHE A 129 12.92 -10.74 -5.95
C PHE A 129 11.99 -11.33 -4.90
N GLU A 130 11.78 -12.63 -4.95
CA GLU A 130 10.91 -13.36 -4.02
C GLU A 130 11.71 -14.49 -3.36
N VAL A 131 11.52 -14.63 -2.06
CA VAL A 131 12.08 -15.71 -1.24
C VAL A 131 10.93 -16.37 -0.51
N ASN A 132 10.77 -17.67 -0.70
CA ASN A 132 9.84 -18.48 0.05
C ASN A 132 10.61 -19.64 0.65
N GLY A 133 10.60 -19.79 1.97
CA GLY A 133 11.34 -20.83 2.66
C GLY A 133 10.54 -21.47 3.78
N GLU A 134 10.92 -22.68 4.12
CA GLU A 134 10.42 -23.45 5.24
C GLU A 134 11.60 -23.80 6.13
N VAL A 135 11.51 -23.44 7.42
CA VAL A 135 12.59 -23.56 8.40
C VAL A 135 12.09 -24.37 9.58
N ASN A 136 12.65 -25.56 9.75
CA ASN A 136 12.53 -26.35 10.97
C ASN A 136 13.75 -26.11 11.87
N VAL A 137 13.57 -25.48 13.02
CA VAL A 137 14.68 -25.12 13.93
C VAL A 137 15.10 -26.32 14.80
N ARG A 138 14.36 -27.44 14.76
CA ARG A 138 14.74 -28.69 15.47
C ARG A 138 15.67 -29.58 14.64
N SER A 139 15.65 -29.45 13.32
CA SER A 139 16.61 -30.08 12.43
C SER A 139 16.80 -29.25 11.17
N LEU A 140 18.06 -28.99 10.80
CA LEU A 140 18.40 -28.39 9.51
C LEU A 140 18.21 -29.36 8.34
N ASP A 141 17.91 -30.64 8.61
CA ASP A 141 17.65 -31.65 7.58
C ASP A 141 16.42 -31.31 6.72
N ASP A 142 15.46 -30.54 7.26
CA ASP A 142 14.23 -30.12 6.58
C ASP A 142 14.27 -28.64 6.14
N LEU A 143 15.44 -28.02 6.03
CA LEU A 143 15.55 -26.64 5.54
C LEU A 143 15.30 -26.59 4.04
N PHE A 144 14.32 -25.79 3.61
CA PHE A 144 14.05 -25.57 2.21
C PHE A 144 13.91 -24.09 1.89
N ILE A 145 14.56 -23.63 0.82
CA ILE A 145 14.54 -22.22 0.41
C ILE A 145 14.34 -22.17 -1.09
N LYS A 146 13.18 -21.67 -1.54
CA LYS A 146 12.92 -21.28 -2.91
C LYS A 146 13.25 -19.80 -3.10
N LEU A 147 14.13 -19.53 -4.04
CA LEU A 147 14.45 -18.18 -4.50
C LEU A 147 13.87 -18.00 -5.90
N PHE A 148 13.21 -16.87 -6.14
CA PHE A 148 12.77 -16.46 -7.47
C PHE A 148 13.27 -15.06 -7.75
N ILE A 149 14.01 -14.91 -8.86
CA ILE A 149 14.50 -13.62 -9.33
C ILE A 149 14.00 -13.39 -10.73
N GLU A 150 13.30 -12.27 -10.94
CA GLU A 150 12.83 -11.84 -12.24
C GLU A 150 13.25 -10.38 -12.47
N SER A 151 13.98 -10.13 -13.56
CA SER A 151 14.23 -8.75 -14.01
C SER A 151 14.28 -8.69 -15.53
N PRO A 152 13.38 -7.92 -16.16
CA PRO A 152 13.40 -7.70 -17.60
C PRO A 152 14.73 -7.11 -18.10
N THR A 153 15.39 -6.28 -17.27
CA THR A 153 16.64 -5.60 -17.65
C THR A 153 17.86 -6.49 -17.56
N PHE A 154 17.89 -7.39 -16.59
CA PHE A 154 19.00 -8.34 -16.44
C PHE A 154 18.77 -9.64 -17.23
N ASN A 155 17.70 -9.72 -18.03
CA ASN A 155 17.28 -10.91 -18.78
C ASN A 155 17.23 -12.18 -17.90
N MET A 156 16.91 -12.01 -16.62
CA MET A 156 16.77 -13.09 -15.65
C MET A 156 15.31 -13.51 -15.63
N ASN A 157 15.00 -14.59 -16.33
CA ASN A 157 13.67 -15.21 -16.31
C ASN A 157 13.68 -16.28 -15.20
N LYS A 158 13.01 -15.98 -14.07
CA LYS A 158 12.70 -16.88 -12.96
C LYS A 158 13.74 -17.99 -12.72
N VAL A 159 14.84 -17.62 -12.08
CA VAL A 159 15.81 -18.63 -11.60
C VAL A 159 15.28 -19.21 -10.29
N GLU A 160 14.99 -20.51 -10.27
CA GLU A 160 14.61 -21.27 -9.07
C GLU A 160 15.85 -21.98 -8.52
N PHE A 161 16.15 -21.75 -7.25
CA PHE A 161 17.16 -22.50 -6.50
C PHE A 161 16.41 -23.34 -5.47
N GLU A 162 16.71 -24.63 -5.43
CA GLU A 162 16.25 -25.60 -4.43
C GLU A 162 17.45 -26.20 -3.70
#